data_AF-A0A0L9V1E6-F1
#
_entry.id   AF-A0A0L9V1E6-F1
#
_cell.length_a   1.000
_cell.length_b   1.000
_cell.length_c   1.000
_cell.angle_alpha   90.00
_cell.angle_beta   90.00
_cell.angle_gamma   90.00
#
_symmetry.space_group_name_H-M   'P 1'
#
loop_
_entity.id
_entity.type
_entity.pdbx_description
1 polymer ?
#
loop_
_entity_poly.entity_id
_entity_poly.type
_entity_poly.pdbx_seq_one_letter_code
_entity_poly.pdbx_strand_id
1 'polypeptide(L)'
;MRKTQDLPKSKALGDRNWLGLDGLVLAIVCLCFIVIVNGDKDDDGCEKRVEEDGRNRSRVSRAKSVVFSLPSAFIVFVLGVVLAFVRRPEMVHEIKFGPSSMEVVKLSKHAWKKGFVKGTIPQLPLSILNSVIGVCKLSKDLFPEKDFSATSLSVSVGLMNLVGSWFGAMPCCHGAGGLAGQYKFGGRSGGCVAILGGAKLVLGLVLGSSLAHILRQFPVGILGVLLLFAGIELATCCRDINSKQDSFVMLICTAVSLVGSSAALGFLCGMIVYVLLRLRNWTSDKLFPDMGP
;
A
#
# COMPACT_ATOMS: atom_id res chain seq x y z
N MET A 1 10.14 -6.92 -13.67
CA MET A 1 10.20 -8.36 -13.32
C MET A 1 11.49 -9.07 -13.78
N ARG A 2 12.13 -8.69 -14.89
CA ARG A 2 13.35 -9.37 -15.40
C ARG A 2 14.63 -9.11 -14.61
N LYS A 3 14.69 -8.05 -13.78
CA LYS A 3 15.90 -7.68 -13.04
C LYS A 3 15.75 -7.88 -11.53
N THR A 4 16.81 -8.35 -10.89
CA THR A 4 16.97 -8.36 -9.43
C THR A 4 16.99 -6.91 -8.93
N GLN A 5 16.25 -6.59 -7.86
CA GLN A 5 16.10 -5.23 -7.34
C GLN A 5 16.80 -5.09 -5.98
N ASP A 6 17.63 -4.06 -5.84
CA ASP A 6 18.04 -3.50 -4.55
C ASP A 6 16.97 -2.51 -4.11
N LEU A 7 16.02 -2.99 -3.30
CA LEU A 7 14.88 -2.18 -2.83
C LEU A 7 15.34 -0.97 -1.99
N PRO A 8 16.29 -1.08 -1.05
CA PRO A 8 16.84 0.07 -0.34
C PRO A 8 17.42 1.16 -1.24
N LYS A 9 18.02 0.79 -2.38
CA LYS A 9 18.67 1.74 -3.30
C LYS A 9 17.83 2.07 -4.54
N SER A 10 16.67 1.45 -4.71
CA SER A 10 15.85 1.52 -5.93
C SER A 10 16.68 1.30 -7.20
N LYS A 11 17.56 0.28 -7.20
CA LYS A 11 18.47 -0.03 -8.32
C LYS A 11 18.32 -1.47 -8.79
N ALA A 12 18.45 -1.69 -10.10
CA ALA A 12 18.52 -3.03 -10.67
C ALA A 12 19.96 -3.58 -10.58
N LEU A 13 20.12 -4.77 -10.00
CA LEU A 13 21.42 -5.42 -9.76
C LEU A 13 21.88 -6.36 -10.89
N GLY A 14 20.96 -6.82 -11.76
CA GLY A 14 21.25 -7.77 -12.83
C GLY A 14 20.00 -8.53 -13.28
N ASP A 15 20.13 -9.46 -14.21
CA ASP A 15 19.01 -10.28 -14.69
C ASP A 15 18.64 -11.38 -13.67
N ARG A 16 17.34 -11.67 -13.58
CA ARG A 16 16.77 -12.65 -12.67
C ARG A 16 16.73 -14.02 -13.33
N ASN A 17 17.16 -15.05 -12.61
CA ASN A 17 17.07 -16.43 -13.06
C ASN A 17 15.61 -16.84 -13.30
N TRP A 18 15.38 -17.67 -14.32
CA TRP A 18 14.05 -18.17 -14.64
C TRP A 18 13.51 -19.14 -13.58
N LEU A 19 14.36 -20.05 -13.11
CA LEU A 19 14.05 -21.09 -12.12
C LEU A 19 14.68 -20.78 -10.75
N GLY A 20 14.08 -21.34 -9.68
CA GLY A 20 14.55 -21.22 -8.30
C GLY A 20 13.55 -20.55 -7.35
N LEU A 21 13.89 -20.50 -6.06
CA LEU A 21 13.01 -20.00 -4.97
C LEU A 21 12.75 -18.48 -5.00
N ASP A 22 13.37 -17.76 -5.93
CA ASP A 22 13.06 -16.35 -6.25
C ASP A 22 13.07 -16.13 -7.78
N GLY A 23 12.78 -17.21 -8.53
CA GLY A 23 12.81 -17.21 -9.99
C GLY A 23 11.58 -16.53 -10.61
N LEU A 24 11.69 -16.17 -11.89
CA LEU A 24 10.60 -15.56 -12.63
C LEU A 24 9.35 -16.46 -12.71
N VAL A 25 9.54 -17.78 -12.87
CA VAL A 25 8.43 -18.74 -12.94
C VAL A 25 7.59 -18.72 -11.67
N LEU A 26 8.21 -18.69 -10.49
CA LEU A 26 7.50 -18.61 -9.22
C LEU A 26 6.65 -17.33 -9.11
N ALA A 27 7.20 -16.20 -9.55
CA ALA A 27 6.45 -14.94 -9.57
C ALA A 27 5.25 -14.99 -10.52
N ILE A 28 5.40 -15.59 -11.71
CA ILE A 28 4.31 -15.77 -12.66
C ILE A 28 3.23 -16.71 -12.08
N VAL A 29 3.62 -17.82 -11.46
CA VAL A 29 2.67 -18.74 -10.80
C VAL A 29 1.91 -18.03 -9.69
N CYS A 30 2.57 -17.25 -8.84
CA CYS A 30 1.90 -16.46 -7.79
C CYS A 30 0.95 -15.41 -8.38
N LEU A 31 1.35 -14.76 -9.47
CA LEU A 31 0.52 -13.80 -10.20
C LEU A 31 -0.75 -14.49 -10.73
N CYS A 32 -0.60 -15.58 -11.48
CA CYS A 32 -1.71 -16.35 -12.02
C CYS A 32 -2.63 -16.87 -10.91
N PHE A 33 -2.06 -17.36 -9.81
CA PHE A 33 -2.84 -17.82 -8.66
C PHE A 33 -3.71 -16.72 -8.07
N ILE A 34 -3.16 -15.52 -7.84
CA ILE A 34 -3.95 -14.40 -7.31
C ILE A 34 -5.02 -13.97 -8.33
N VAL A 35 -4.70 -13.89 -9.63
CA VAL A 35 -5.69 -13.55 -10.67
C VAL A 35 -6.84 -14.55 -10.68
N ILE A 36 -6.55 -15.86 -10.68
CA ILE A 36 -7.59 -16.90 -10.74
C ILE A 36 -8.45 -16.88 -9.49
N VAL A 37 -7.86 -16.79 -8.30
CA VAL A 37 -8.59 -16.85 -7.02
C VAL A 37 -9.37 -15.56 -6.73
N ASN A 38 -8.87 -14.40 -7.17
CA ASN A 38 -9.59 -13.13 -6.98
C ASN A 38 -10.58 -12.84 -8.11
N GLY A 39 -10.31 -13.25 -9.35
CA GLY A 39 -11.19 -13.03 -10.49
C GLY A 39 -12.51 -13.80 -10.39
N ASP A 40 -12.54 -14.87 -9.59
CA ASP A 40 -13.73 -15.71 -9.35
C ASP A 40 -14.62 -15.18 -8.19
N LYS A 41 -14.32 -14.00 -7.63
CA LYS A 41 -15.05 -13.42 -6.47
C LYS A 41 -15.92 -12.21 -6.77
N ASP A 42 -15.94 -11.74 -8.01
CA ASP A 42 -16.78 -10.61 -8.42
C ASP A 42 -18.11 -11.09 -9.04
N ASP A 43 -18.92 -11.88 -8.31
CA ASP A 43 -20.40 -11.88 -8.50
C ASP A 43 -21.20 -12.67 -7.44
N ASP A 44 -21.06 -12.37 -6.14
CA ASP A 44 -22.05 -12.86 -5.16
C ASP A 44 -22.41 -11.80 -4.12
N GLY A 45 -22.99 -10.71 -4.62
CA GLY A 45 -24.05 -10.02 -3.91
C GLY A 45 -25.36 -10.79 -4.07
N CYS A 46 -25.55 -11.87 -3.33
CA CYS A 46 -26.90 -12.42 -3.13
C CYS A 46 -26.98 -13.19 -1.82
N GLU A 47 -27.79 -12.67 -0.89
CA GLU A 47 -28.43 -13.50 0.12
C GLU A 47 -29.04 -14.73 -0.55
N LYS A 48 -28.56 -15.93 -0.19
CA LYS A 48 -29.40 -17.13 -0.25
C LYS A 48 -29.34 -17.87 1.08
N ARG A 49 -30.40 -17.64 1.87
CA ARG A 49 -30.98 -18.67 2.73
C ARG A 49 -31.29 -19.89 1.84
N VAL A 50 -30.72 -21.05 2.17
CA VAL A 50 -31.37 -22.35 1.95
C VAL A 50 -30.91 -23.26 3.10
N GLU A 51 -31.89 -23.69 3.89
CA GLU A 51 -31.78 -24.79 4.85
C GLU A 51 -31.57 -26.13 4.14
N GLU A 52 -31.18 -27.12 4.94
CA GLU A 52 -31.21 -28.57 4.69
C GLU A 52 -29.94 -29.28 4.14
N ASP A 53 -29.37 -29.99 5.11
CA ASP A 53 -29.02 -31.42 5.10
C ASP A 53 -27.73 -31.89 4.40
N GLY A 54 -27.06 -32.85 5.05
CA GLY A 54 -25.86 -33.49 4.53
C GLY A 54 -24.70 -33.61 5.51
N ARG A 55 -24.92 -34.37 6.58
CA ARG A 55 -23.91 -34.98 7.45
C ARG A 55 -22.86 -35.77 6.64
N ASN A 56 -21.75 -35.15 6.18
CA ASN A 56 -20.38 -35.72 6.10
C ASN A 56 -19.32 -34.80 5.43
N ARG A 57 -19.19 -33.51 5.80
CA ARG A 57 -18.11 -32.67 5.26
C ARG A 57 -16.78 -32.91 6.00
N SER A 58 -15.89 -33.66 5.36
CA SER A 58 -14.54 -33.98 5.84
C SER A 58 -13.75 -32.71 6.22
N ARG A 59 -12.82 -32.82 7.17
CA ARG A 59 -11.91 -31.72 7.60
C ARG A 59 -11.23 -30.99 6.43
N VAL A 60 -11.06 -31.67 5.29
CA VAL A 60 -10.51 -31.13 4.03
C VAL A 60 -11.43 -30.08 3.39
N SER A 61 -12.74 -30.24 3.45
CA SER A 61 -13.72 -29.26 2.94
C SER A 61 -13.72 -27.97 3.77
N ARG A 62 -13.54 -28.07 5.09
CA ARG A 62 -13.44 -26.92 6.00
C ARG A 62 -12.13 -26.17 5.81
N ALA A 63 -11.01 -26.90 5.66
CA ALA A 63 -9.71 -26.31 5.37
C ALA A 63 -9.71 -25.59 4.01
N LYS A 64 -10.30 -26.19 2.96
CA LYS A 64 -10.51 -25.52 1.67
C LYS A 64 -11.35 -24.25 1.83
N SER A 65 -12.47 -24.29 2.55
CA SER A 65 -13.32 -23.12 2.78
C SER A 65 -12.61 -21.98 3.52
N VAL A 66 -11.72 -22.29 4.47
CA VAL A 66 -10.91 -21.28 5.19
C VAL A 66 -9.80 -20.72 4.29
N VAL A 67 -9.13 -21.57 3.51
CA VAL A 67 -8.13 -21.16 2.51
C VAL A 67 -8.76 -20.28 1.42
N PHE A 68 -9.99 -20.59 0.98
CA PHE A 68 -10.73 -19.75 0.02
C PHE A 68 -11.32 -18.48 0.66
N SER A 69 -11.45 -18.41 1.99
CA SER A 69 -11.90 -17.21 2.70
C SER A 69 -10.75 -16.21 2.92
N LEU A 70 -9.52 -16.69 3.06
CA LEU A 70 -8.34 -15.82 3.18
C LEU A 70 -8.00 -15.15 1.83
N PRO A 71 -7.64 -13.85 1.81
CA PRO A 71 -7.16 -13.21 0.60
C PRO A 71 -5.96 -13.97 0.03
N SER A 72 -6.00 -14.26 -1.27
CA SER A 72 -4.93 -14.96 -2.00
C SER A 72 -3.55 -14.31 -1.78
N ALA A 73 -3.50 -12.98 -1.66
CA ALA A 73 -2.30 -12.21 -1.32
C ALA A 73 -1.70 -12.59 0.06
N PHE A 74 -2.52 -12.92 1.06
CA PHE A 74 -2.04 -13.38 2.37
C PHE A 74 -1.39 -14.76 2.26
N ILE A 75 -1.98 -15.68 1.49
CA ILE A 75 -1.40 -17.01 1.23
C ILE A 75 -0.04 -16.87 0.54
N VAL A 76 0.03 -16.02 -0.49
CA VAL A 76 1.27 -15.74 -1.23
C VAL A 76 2.31 -15.06 -0.33
N PHE A 77 1.90 -14.18 0.60
CA PHE A 77 2.78 -13.61 1.61
C PHE A 77 3.36 -14.68 2.55
N VAL A 78 2.52 -15.57 3.10
CA VAL A 78 2.97 -16.67 3.95
C VAL A 78 3.94 -17.59 3.20
N LEU A 79 3.64 -17.92 1.94
CA LEU A 79 4.56 -18.66 1.07
C LEU A 79 5.91 -17.93 0.94
N GLY A 80 5.91 -16.62 0.73
CA GLY A 80 7.13 -15.81 0.69
C GLY A 80 7.94 -15.87 1.99
N VAL A 81 7.27 -15.85 3.14
CA VAL A 81 7.94 -16.02 4.45
C VAL A 81 8.57 -17.41 4.57
N VAL A 82 7.84 -18.48 4.24
CA VAL A 82 8.39 -19.86 4.27
C VAL A 82 9.60 -19.98 3.36
N LEU A 83 9.51 -19.46 2.13
CA LEU A 83 10.60 -19.49 1.17
C LEU A 83 11.83 -18.69 1.63
N ALA A 84 11.64 -17.61 2.37
CA ALA A 84 12.75 -16.85 2.95
C ALA A 84 13.60 -17.72 3.90
N PHE A 85 12.96 -18.55 4.73
CA PHE A 85 13.66 -19.48 5.63
C PHE A 85 14.25 -20.68 4.88
N VAL A 86 13.54 -21.24 3.89
CA VAL A 86 14.04 -22.37 3.09
C VAL A 86 15.26 -21.96 2.27
N ARG A 87 15.31 -20.73 1.76
CA ARG A 87 16.43 -20.23 0.95
C ARG A 87 17.72 -20.06 1.76
N ARG A 88 17.61 -19.78 3.05
CA ARG A 88 18.77 -19.63 3.95
C ARG A 88 18.43 -20.18 5.34
N PRO A 89 18.48 -21.51 5.53
CA PRO A 89 18.07 -22.13 6.80
C PRO A 89 18.98 -21.73 7.97
N GLU A 90 20.24 -21.37 7.71
CA GLU A 90 21.19 -20.85 8.69
C GLU A 90 20.71 -19.59 9.41
N MET A 91 19.77 -18.84 8.81
CA MET A 91 19.19 -17.62 9.37
C MET A 91 18.62 -17.82 10.77
N VAL A 92 18.08 -19.01 11.09
CA VAL A 92 17.51 -19.29 12.41
C VAL A 92 18.56 -19.31 13.51
N HIS A 93 19.80 -19.66 13.18
CA HIS A 93 20.94 -19.70 14.10
C HIS A 93 21.63 -18.32 14.20
N GLU A 94 21.42 -17.43 13.22
CA GLU A 94 21.93 -16.05 13.21
C GLU A 94 20.99 -15.05 13.92
N ILE A 95 19.84 -15.52 14.45
CA ILE A 95 18.90 -14.66 15.17
C ILE A 95 19.53 -14.23 16.49
N LYS A 96 19.80 -12.93 16.61
CA LYS A 96 20.19 -12.29 17.87
C LYS A 96 18.94 -11.65 18.47
N PHE A 97 18.54 -12.17 19.62
CA PHE A 97 17.44 -11.59 20.38
C PHE A 97 17.88 -10.31 21.08
N GLY A 98 16.93 -9.40 21.25
CA GLY A 98 17.11 -8.16 21.97
C GLY A 98 16.83 -6.93 21.11
N PRO A 99 16.58 -5.78 21.76
CA PRO A 99 16.31 -4.55 21.04
C PRO A 99 17.56 -4.10 20.29
N SER A 100 17.36 -3.60 19.07
CA SER A 100 18.43 -2.88 18.35
C SER A 100 18.90 -1.68 19.17
N SER A 101 20.18 -1.35 19.10
CA SER A 101 20.72 -0.11 19.67
C SER A 101 19.95 1.09 19.12
N MET A 102 19.34 1.87 20.00
CA MET A 102 18.63 3.09 19.64
C MET A 102 19.56 4.28 19.80
N GLU A 103 19.83 4.98 18.71
CA GLU A 103 20.61 6.21 18.71
C GLU A 103 19.71 7.40 18.39
N VAL A 104 19.87 8.49 19.15
CA VAL A 104 19.18 9.74 18.85
C VAL A 104 19.88 10.42 17.68
N VAL A 105 19.14 10.62 16.59
CA VAL A 105 19.65 11.21 15.36
C VAL A 105 19.92 12.70 15.55
N LYS A 106 21.14 13.13 15.25
CA LYS A 106 21.50 14.56 15.24
C LYS A 106 21.04 15.22 13.93
N LEU A 107 20.03 16.08 14.02
CA LEU A 107 19.50 16.83 12.88
C LEU A 107 20.44 18.00 12.50
N SER A 108 21.43 17.73 11.64
CA SER A 108 22.30 18.78 11.13
C SER A 108 21.56 19.72 10.17
N LYS A 109 21.97 21.00 10.11
CA LYS A 109 21.40 21.99 9.16
C LYS A 109 21.47 21.50 7.71
N HIS A 110 22.55 20.81 7.35
CA HIS A 110 22.73 20.26 6.00
C HIS A 110 21.74 19.12 5.73
N ALA A 111 21.59 18.18 6.66
CA ALA A 111 20.62 17.08 6.53
C ALA A 111 19.19 17.61 6.46
N TRP A 112 18.86 18.62 7.28
CA TRP A 112 17.56 19.29 7.26
C TRP A 112 17.28 19.97 5.92
N LYS A 113 18.22 20.78 5.39
CA LYS A 113 18.07 21.44 4.08
C LYS A 113 17.90 20.42 2.95
N LYS A 114 18.72 19.36 2.96
CA LYS A 114 18.66 18.29 1.95
C LYS A 114 17.33 17.53 2.04
N GLY A 115 16.88 17.18 3.25
CA GLY A 115 15.62 16.49 3.50
C GLY A 115 14.41 17.34 3.10
N PHE A 116 14.44 18.64 3.40
CA PHE A 116 13.39 19.57 2.99
C PHE A 116 13.25 19.64 1.46
N VAL A 117 14.36 19.90 0.76
CA VAL A 117 14.34 20.10 -0.70
C VAL A 117 14.10 18.79 -1.46
N LYS A 118 14.81 17.71 -1.11
CA LYS A 118 14.76 16.44 -1.85
C LYS A 118 13.68 15.48 -1.35
N GLY A 119 13.21 15.65 -0.11
CA GLY A 119 12.19 14.79 0.50
C GLY A 119 10.86 15.52 0.63
N THR A 120 10.78 16.58 1.43
CA THR A 120 9.50 17.23 1.77
C THR A 120 8.79 17.77 0.55
N ILE A 121 9.45 18.56 -0.31
CA ILE A 121 8.81 19.16 -1.51
C ILE A 121 8.12 18.10 -2.39
N PRO A 122 8.80 17.03 -2.86
CA PRO A 122 8.16 16.03 -3.70
C PRO A 122 7.17 15.12 -2.94
N GLN A 123 7.35 14.94 -1.63
CA GLN A 123 6.51 14.06 -0.81
C GLN A 123 5.22 14.74 -0.33
N LEU A 124 5.19 16.07 -0.25
CA LEU A 124 4.04 16.83 0.26
C LEU A 124 2.72 16.47 -0.45
N PRO A 125 2.63 16.48 -1.80
CA PRO A 125 1.40 16.10 -2.49
C PRO A 125 0.97 14.66 -2.17
N LEU A 126 1.93 13.73 -2.17
CA LEU A 126 1.65 12.31 -1.92
C LEU A 126 1.13 12.08 -0.50
N SER A 127 1.75 12.71 0.50
CA SER A 127 1.32 12.62 1.90
C SER A 127 -0.05 13.27 2.12
N ILE A 128 -0.30 14.46 1.57
CA ILE A 128 -1.60 15.12 1.72
C ILE A 128 -2.72 14.30 1.06
N LEU A 129 -2.50 13.84 -0.18
CA LEU A 129 -3.52 13.10 -0.93
C LEU A 129 -3.77 11.70 -0.34
N ASN A 130 -2.72 10.92 -0.08
CA ASN A 130 -2.88 9.53 0.38
C ASN A 130 -3.14 9.44 1.88
N SER A 131 -2.50 10.29 2.69
CA SER A 131 -2.50 10.14 4.16
C SER A 131 -3.47 11.05 4.89
N VAL A 132 -4.03 12.05 4.21
CA VAL A 132 -5.01 12.99 4.80
C VAL A 132 -6.32 12.93 4.02
N ILE A 133 -6.33 13.36 2.76
CA ILE A 133 -7.58 13.48 1.98
C ILE A 133 -8.20 12.10 1.72
N GLY A 134 -7.42 11.14 1.22
CA GLY A 134 -7.87 9.78 0.96
C GLY A 134 -8.30 9.06 2.22
N VAL A 135 -7.56 9.21 3.33
CA VAL A 135 -7.94 8.64 4.63
C VAL A 135 -9.23 9.27 5.15
N CYS A 136 -9.39 10.60 5.08
CA CYS A 136 -10.63 11.28 5.47
C CYS A 136 -11.82 10.74 4.69
N LYS A 137 -11.69 10.67 3.35
CA LYS A 137 -12.77 10.19 2.49
C LYS A 137 -13.11 8.73 2.80
N LEU A 138 -12.11 7.85 2.82
CA LEU A 138 -12.33 6.43 3.11
C LEU A 138 -12.89 6.22 4.52
N SER A 139 -12.44 6.98 5.51
CA SER A 139 -12.97 6.86 6.88
C SER A 139 -14.44 7.26 6.96
N LYS A 140 -14.86 8.29 6.22
CA LYS A 140 -16.28 8.69 6.12
C LYS A 140 -17.12 7.64 5.39
N ASP A 141 -16.58 7.06 4.31
CA ASP A 141 -17.27 6.02 3.54
C ASP A 141 -17.43 4.72 4.36
N LEU A 142 -16.45 4.37 5.21
CA LEU A 142 -16.47 3.15 6.05
C LEU A 142 -17.14 3.32 7.43
N PHE A 143 -17.11 4.52 7.99
CA PHE A 143 -17.61 4.85 9.33
C PHE A 143 -18.38 6.18 9.32
N PRO A 144 -19.57 6.23 8.70
CA PRO A 144 -20.32 7.48 8.47
C PRO A 144 -20.75 8.20 9.76
N GLU A 145 -20.86 7.47 10.87
CA GLU A 145 -21.22 8.03 12.18
C GLU A 145 -20.07 8.76 12.88
N LYS A 146 -18.86 8.74 12.32
CA LYS A 146 -17.66 9.34 12.93
C LYS A 146 -17.11 10.48 12.09
N ASP A 147 -16.89 11.62 12.74
CA ASP A 147 -16.29 12.79 12.10
C ASP A 147 -14.76 12.72 12.12
N PHE A 148 -14.19 12.63 10.92
CA PHE A 148 -12.74 12.71 10.70
C PHE A 148 -12.42 13.99 9.92
N SER A 149 -11.62 14.87 10.53
CA SER A 149 -11.18 16.12 9.90
C SER A 149 -9.77 16.01 9.33
N ALA A 150 -9.54 16.69 8.21
CA ALA A 150 -8.21 16.77 7.59
C ALA A 150 -7.18 17.37 8.55
N THR A 151 -7.57 18.33 9.38
CA THR A 151 -6.72 18.95 10.39
C THR A 151 -6.28 17.94 11.44
N SER A 152 -7.20 17.17 12.02
CA SER A 152 -6.86 16.17 13.04
C SER A 152 -5.91 15.09 12.50
N LEU A 153 -6.17 14.59 11.29
CA LEU A 153 -5.28 13.61 10.65
C LEU A 153 -3.91 14.22 10.34
N SER A 154 -3.86 15.45 9.82
CA SER A 154 -2.60 16.13 9.50
C SER A 154 -1.75 16.37 10.75
N VAL A 155 -2.35 16.79 11.86
CA VAL A 155 -1.65 16.98 13.14
C VAL A 155 -1.11 15.66 13.67
N SER A 156 -1.92 14.59 13.64
CA SER A 156 -1.48 13.26 14.08
C SER A 156 -0.31 12.72 13.23
N VAL A 157 -0.39 12.83 11.90
CA VAL A 157 0.69 12.45 10.98
C VAL A 157 1.92 13.32 11.18
N GLY A 158 1.76 14.63 11.40
CA GLY A 158 2.85 15.54 11.70
C GLY A 158 3.58 15.16 12.98
N LEU A 159 2.85 14.93 14.07
CA LEU A 159 3.41 14.57 15.37
C LEU A 159 4.15 13.24 15.34
N MET A 160 3.59 12.19 14.71
CA MET A 160 4.27 10.89 14.64
C MET A 160 5.60 10.97 13.88
N ASN A 161 5.66 11.76 12.80
CA ASN A 161 6.86 11.92 11.99
C ASN A 161 7.88 12.86 12.65
N LEU A 162 7.40 13.90 13.33
CA LEU A 162 8.23 14.79 14.12
C LEU A 162 8.95 13.95 15.19
N VAL A 163 8.21 13.27 16.06
CA VAL A 163 8.80 12.43 17.12
C VAL A 163 9.69 11.34 16.53
N GLY A 164 9.22 10.60 15.52
CA GLY A 164 9.97 9.51 14.92
C GLY A 164 11.31 9.93 14.30
N SER A 165 11.43 11.16 13.81
CA SER A 165 12.65 11.65 13.18
C SER A 165 13.87 11.70 14.12
N TRP A 166 13.67 11.94 15.42
CA TRP A 166 14.76 11.90 16.41
C TRP A 166 15.27 10.48 16.67
N PHE A 167 14.48 9.46 16.36
CA PHE A 167 14.84 8.05 16.60
C PHE A 167 15.18 7.32 15.29
N GLY A 168 15.39 8.05 14.20
CA GLY A 168 15.72 7.47 12.89
C GLY A 168 14.57 6.68 12.26
N ALA A 169 13.33 6.95 12.66
CA ALA A 169 12.17 6.32 12.05
C ALA A 169 12.03 6.75 10.58
N MET A 170 11.65 5.79 9.73
CA MET A 170 11.22 6.09 8.38
C MET A 170 9.90 6.87 8.41
N PRO A 171 9.62 7.75 7.42
CA PRO A 171 8.37 8.49 7.38
C PRO A 171 7.14 7.57 7.46
N CYS A 172 6.21 7.90 8.34
CA CYS A 172 4.99 7.14 8.62
C CYS A 172 3.73 7.92 8.22
N CYS A 173 2.62 7.21 8.07
CA CYS A 173 1.30 7.78 7.84
C CYS A 173 0.21 6.83 8.33
N HIS A 174 -1.04 7.31 8.39
CA HIS A 174 -2.19 6.43 8.63
C HIS A 174 -2.49 5.56 7.39
N GLY A 175 -2.44 6.15 6.19
CA GLY A 175 -2.56 5.50 4.88
C GLY A 175 -3.92 4.86 4.60
N ALA A 176 -4.58 5.26 3.51
CA ALA A 176 -5.92 4.75 3.18
C ALA A 176 -5.93 3.23 2.96
N GLY A 177 -4.89 2.68 2.31
CA GLY A 177 -4.78 1.23 2.07
C GLY A 177 -4.66 0.41 3.36
N GLY A 178 -3.98 0.92 4.39
CA GLY A 178 -3.89 0.25 5.68
C GLY A 178 -5.24 0.15 6.39
N LEU A 179 -6.01 1.26 6.36
CA LEU A 179 -7.38 1.31 6.87
C LEU A 179 -8.32 0.38 6.10
N ALA A 180 -8.30 0.43 4.76
CA ALA A 180 -9.09 -0.44 3.90
C ALA A 180 -8.79 -1.92 4.17
N GLY A 181 -7.51 -2.28 4.28
CA GLY A 181 -7.09 -3.64 4.61
C GLY A 181 -7.64 -4.10 5.96
N GLN A 182 -7.45 -3.30 7.01
CA GLN A 182 -8.01 -3.61 8.33
C GLN A 182 -9.53 -3.82 8.28
N TYR A 183 -10.24 -2.95 7.56
CA TYR A 183 -11.68 -3.07 7.40
C TYR A 183 -12.06 -4.34 6.62
N LYS A 184 -11.34 -4.67 5.55
CA LYS A 184 -11.53 -5.91 4.76
C LYS A 184 -11.33 -7.17 5.60
N PHE A 185 -10.43 -7.13 6.58
CA PHE A 185 -10.21 -8.21 7.55
C PHE A 185 -11.15 -8.18 8.77
N GLY A 186 -12.22 -7.36 8.74
CA GLY A 186 -13.22 -7.30 9.80
C GLY A 186 -12.88 -6.36 10.96
N GLY A 187 -11.79 -5.60 10.88
CA GLY A 187 -11.47 -4.54 11.83
C GLY A 187 -12.51 -3.42 11.80
N ARG A 188 -13.11 -3.10 12.96
CA ARG A 188 -14.13 -2.05 13.10
C ARG A 188 -13.81 -1.01 14.18
N SER A 189 -12.72 -1.20 14.92
CA SER A 189 -12.30 -0.32 16.01
C SER A 189 -10.80 -0.06 15.96
N GLY A 190 -10.34 1.02 16.60
CA GLY A 190 -8.91 1.33 16.71
C GLY A 190 -8.12 0.27 17.50
N GLY A 191 -8.80 -0.60 18.26
CA GLY A 191 -8.19 -1.71 19.00
C GLY A 191 -7.44 -2.68 18.09
N CYS A 192 -7.95 -2.98 16.88
CA CYS A 192 -7.23 -3.87 15.96
C CYS A 192 -5.90 -3.26 15.48
N VAL A 193 -5.87 -1.94 15.28
CA VAL A 193 -4.66 -1.20 14.92
C VAL A 193 -3.68 -1.16 16.10
N ALA A 194 -4.18 -0.92 17.31
CA ALA A 194 -3.36 -0.92 18.53
C ALA A 194 -2.72 -2.28 18.79
N ILE A 195 -3.48 -3.38 18.69
CA ILE A 195 -2.95 -4.75 18.84
C ILE A 195 -1.91 -5.05 17.76
N LEU A 196 -2.18 -4.69 16.50
CA LEU A 196 -1.21 -4.89 15.41
C LEU A 196 0.07 -4.07 15.64
N GLY A 197 -0.05 -2.83 16.10
CA GLY A 197 1.08 -1.97 16.46
C GLY A 197 1.87 -2.55 17.61
N GLY A 198 1.19 -2.99 18.67
CA GLY A 198 1.80 -3.66 19.82
C GLY A 198 2.53 -4.95 19.44
N ALA A 199 1.91 -5.80 18.61
CA ALA A 199 2.54 -7.01 18.10
C ALA A 199 3.81 -6.72 17.29
N LYS A 200 3.79 -5.69 16.43
CA LYS A 200 4.98 -5.23 15.68
C LYS A 200 6.06 -4.67 16.61
N LEU A 201 5.67 -3.94 17.63
CA LEU A 201 6.59 -3.39 18.64
C LEU A 201 7.27 -4.52 19.41
N VAL A 202 6.51 -5.50 19.91
CA VAL A 202 7.05 -6.69 20.57
C VAL A 202 7.99 -7.44 19.63
N LEU A 203 7.59 -7.66 18.38
CA LEU A 203 8.42 -8.33 17.39
C LEU A 203 9.74 -7.57 17.15
N GLY A 204 9.68 -6.24 17.04
CA GLY A 204 10.87 -5.39 16.85
C GLY A 204 11.78 -5.35 18.07
N LEU A 205 11.24 -5.36 19.29
CA LEU A 205 12.03 -5.40 20.52
C LEU A 205 12.67 -6.77 20.76
N VAL A 206 11.98 -7.85 20.39
CA VAL A 206 12.47 -9.23 20.59
C VAL A 206 13.51 -9.60 19.54
N LEU A 207 13.27 -9.27 18.25
CA LEU A 207 14.15 -9.67 17.14
C LEU A 207 15.15 -8.61 16.70
N GLY A 208 14.99 -7.35 17.12
CA GLY A 208 15.91 -6.26 16.81
C GLY A 208 16.30 -6.18 15.33
N SER A 209 17.61 -6.15 15.07
CA SER A 209 18.18 -6.06 13.72
C SER A 209 18.04 -7.36 12.93
N SER A 210 17.88 -8.51 13.61
CA SER A 210 17.65 -9.81 12.95
C SER A 210 16.33 -9.83 12.18
N LEU A 211 15.31 -9.08 12.61
CA LEU A 211 14.08 -8.94 11.83
C LEU A 211 14.36 -8.33 10.44
N ALA A 212 15.18 -7.29 10.36
CA ALA A 212 15.55 -6.68 9.09
C ALA A 212 16.37 -7.64 8.20
N HIS A 213 17.20 -8.51 8.80
CA HIS A 213 17.90 -9.57 8.06
C HIS A 213 16.92 -10.59 7.47
N ILE A 214 15.93 -11.05 8.25
CA ILE A 214 14.87 -11.97 7.79
C ILE A 214 14.08 -11.35 6.63
N LEU A 215 13.63 -10.12 6.78
CA LEU A 215 12.85 -9.41 5.75
C LEU A 215 13.64 -9.21 4.45
N ARG A 216 14.98 -9.10 4.50
CA ARG A 216 15.83 -9.02 3.30
C ARG A 216 15.90 -10.33 2.51
N GLN A 217 15.59 -11.47 3.12
CA GLN A 217 15.54 -12.76 2.42
C GLN A 217 14.18 -13.03 1.75
N PHE A 218 13.19 -12.15 1.94
CA PHE A 218 11.89 -12.29 1.33
C PHE A 218 12.01 -12.28 -0.22
N PRO A 219 11.44 -13.28 -0.93
CA PRO A 219 11.56 -13.37 -2.38
C PRO A 219 11.05 -12.11 -3.09
N VAL A 220 11.96 -11.43 -3.80
CA VAL A 220 11.66 -10.15 -4.46
C VAL A 220 10.65 -10.34 -5.59
N GLY A 221 10.57 -11.53 -6.20
CA GLY A 221 9.54 -11.89 -7.16
C GLY A 221 8.13 -11.86 -6.55
N ILE A 222 7.95 -12.53 -5.42
CA ILE A 222 6.68 -12.56 -4.68
C ILE A 222 6.32 -11.15 -4.21
N LEU A 223 7.29 -10.41 -3.65
CA LEU A 223 7.06 -9.04 -3.21
C LEU A 223 6.57 -8.15 -4.36
N GLY A 224 7.17 -8.29 -5.55
CA GLY A 224 6.75 -7.54 -6.73
C GLY A 224 5.31 -7.86 -7.16
N VAL A 225 4.87 -9.12 -7.05
CA VAL A 225 3.48 -9.51 -7.32
C VAL A 225 2.54 -8.91 -6.29
N LEU A 226 2.87 -8.99 -4.99
CA LEU A 226 2.05 -8.40 -3.93
C LEU A 226 1.91 -6.88 -4.10
N LEU A 227 3.01 -6.19 -4.44
CA LEU A 227 3.01 -4.75 -4.71
C LEU A 227 2.21 -4.40 -5.98
N LEU A 228 2.27 -5.23 -7.02
CA LEU A 228 1.47 -5.03 -8.23
C LEU A 228 -0.03 -5.08 -7.90
N PHE A 229 -0.48 -6.08 -7.15
CA PHE A 229 -1.90 -6.18 -6.77
C PHE A 229 -2.34 -5.05 -5.84
N ALA A 230 -1.52 -4.68 -4.86
CA ALA A 230 -1.80 -3.51 -4.04
C ALA A 230 -1.91 -2.23 -4.89
N GLY A 231 -1.06 -2.07 -5.90
CA GLY A 231 -1.12 -0.97 -6.86
C GLY A 231 -2.40 -0.99 -7.70
N ILE A 232 -2.82 -2.15 -8.20
CA ILE A 232 -4.07 -2.31 -8.95
C ILE A 232 -5.29 -2.00 -8.08
N GLU A 233 -5.33 -2.52 -6.84
CA GLU A 233 -6.42 -2.26 -5.89
C GLU A 233 -6.53 -0.76 -5.58
N LEU A 234 -5.42 -0.06 -5.41
CA LEU A 234 -5.43 1.41 -5.26
C LEU A 234 -5.86 2.13 -6.55
N ALA A 235 -5.49 1.61 -7.73
CA ALA A 235 -5.87 2.19 -9.02
C ALA A 235 -7.37 2.01 -9.33
N THR A 236 -8.03 0.96 -8.81
CA THR A 236 -9.48 0.76 -9.01
C THR A 236 -10.34 1.88 -8.42
N CYS A 237 -9.83 2.64 -7.44
CA CYS A 237 -10.49 3.84 -6.93
C CYS A 237 -10.69 4.92 -8.01
N CYS A 238 -9.93 4.89 -9.11
CA CYS A 238 -10.13 5.78 -10.25
C CYS A 238 -11.48 5.54 -10.97
N ARG A 239 -12.16 4.41 -10.71
CA ARG A 239 -13.48 4.12 -11.29
C ARG A 239 -14.55 5.12 -10.85
N ASP A 240 -14.37 5.78 -9.71
CA ASP A 240 -15.34 6.74 -9.17
C ASP A 240 -15.28 8.12 -9.88
N ILE A 241 -14.43 8.27 -10.89
CA ILE A 241 -14.32 9.51 -11.69
C ILE A 241 -15.43 9.54 -12.75
N ASN A 242 -16.39 10.45 -12.57
CA ASN A 242 -17.60 10.51 -13.39
C ASN A 242 -17.56 11.54 -14.55
N SER A 243 -16.50 12.35 -14.66
CA SER A 243 -16.38 13.41 -15.67
C SER A 243 -15.26 13.15 -16.67
N LYS A 244 -15.52 13.43 -17.96
CA LYS A 244 -14.50 13.37 -19.02
C LYS A 244 -13.31 14.29 -18.72
N GLN A 245 -13.56 15.45 -18.12
CA GLN A 245 -12.51 16.42 -17.79
C GLN A 245 -11.60 15.91 -16.68
N ASP A 246 -12.19 15.34 -15.62
CA ASP A 246 -11.46 14.80 -14.49
C ASP A 246 -10.66 13.54 -14.88
N SER A 247 -11.25 12.68 -15.72
CA SER A 247 -10.55 11.52 -16.30
C SER A 247 -9.35 11.94 -17.14
N PHE A 248 -9.48 13.01 -17.94
CA PHE A 248 -8.36 13.54 -18.71
C PHE A 248 -7.22 14.04 -17.81
N VAL A 249 -7.54 14.82 -16.77
CA VAL A 249 -6.55 15.29 -15.79
C VAL A 249 -5.84 14.12 -15.10
N MET A 250 -6.60 13.11 -14.67
CA MET A 250 -6.07 11.91 -14.02
C MET A 250 -5.12 11.13 -14.93
N LEU A 251 -5.49 10.92 -16.21
CA LEU A 251 -4.64 10.22 -17.17
C LEU A 251 -3.34 10.97 -17.45
N ILE A 252 -3.38 12.30 -17.62
CA ILE A 252 -2.18 13.12 -17.81
C ILE A 252 -1.29 13.05 -16.56
N CYS A 253 -1.87 13.22 -15.37
CA CYS A 253 -1.15 13.10 -14.10
C CYS A 253 -0.44 11.74 -13.98
N THR A 254 -1.14 10.65 -14.33
CA THR A 254 -0.61 9.28 -14.30
C THR A 254 0.50 9.09 -15.33
N ALA A 255 0.29 9.50 -16.58
CA ALA A 255 1.27 9.36 -17.65
C ALA A 255 2.57 10.12 -17.33
N VAL A 256 2.46 11.36 -16.87
CA VAL A 256 3.63 12.17 -16.49
C VAL A 256 4.32 11.61 -15.25
N SER A 257 3.57 11.09 -14.26
CA SER A 257 4.16 10.43 -13.10
C SER A 257 4.99 9.21 -13.48
N LEU A 258 4.49 8.40 -14.42
CA LEU A 258 5.15 7.17 -14.88
C LEU A 258 6.37 7.47 -15.74
N VAL A 259 6.23 8.34 -16.74
CA VAL A 259 7.32 8.70 -17.67
C VAL A 259 8.41 9.50 -16.95
N GLY A 260 8.02 10.48 -16.13
CA GLY A 260 8.94 11.30 -15.37
C GLY A 260 9.51 10.63 -14.12
N SER A 261 9.05 9.41 -13.78
CA SER A 261 9.40 8.70 -12.54
C SER A 261 9.28 9.59 -11.30
N SER A 262 8.29 10.50 -11.28
CA SER A 262 8.12 11.52 -10.25
C SER A 262 6.65 11.86 -10.09
N ALA A 263 6.08 11.42 -8.96
CA ALA A 263 4.72 11.78 -8.57
C ALA A 263 4.53 13.30 -8.41
N ALA A 264 5.58 14.02 -8.03
CA ALA A 264 5.55 15.47 -7.92
C ALA A 264 5.37 16.17 -9.27
N LEU A 265 6.05 15.68 -10.31
CA LEU A 265 5.89 16.20 -11.68
C LEU A 265 4.50 15.92 -12.22
N GLY A 266 4.00 14.70 -12.01
CA GLY A 266 2.63 14.34 -12.42
C GLY A 266 1.58 15.18 -11.72
N PHE A 267 1.70 15.37 -10.40
CA PHE A 267 0.82 16.25 -9.63
C PHE A 267 0.82 17.68 -10.16
N LEU A 268 2.01 18.27 -10.38
CA LEU A 268 2.13 19.63 -10.90
C LEU A 268 1.49 19.78 -12.28
N CYS A 269 1.78 18.85 -13.20
CA CYS A 269 1.21 18.87 -14.53
C CYS A 269 -0.32 18.71 -14.49
N GLY A 270 -0.82 17.77 -13.68
CA GLY A 270 -2.25 17.57 -13.47
C GLY A 270 -2.95 18.82 -12.93
N MET A 271 -2.34 19.50 -11.95
CA MET A 271 -2.84 20.77 -11.42
C MET A 271 -2.92 21.86 -12.48
N ILE A 272 -1.89 22.01 -13.32
CA ILE A 272 -1.89 23.00 -14.42
C ILE A 272 -3.02 22.70 -15.40
N VAL A 273 -3.16 21.44 -15.84
CA VAL A 273 -4.22 21.04 -16.78
C VAL A 273 -5.60 21.27 -16.17
N TYR A 274 -5.79 20.91 -14.90
CA TYR A 274 -7.05 21.13 -14.19
C TYR A 274 -7.43 22.63 -14.15
N VAL A 275 -6.47 23.50 -13.80
CA VAL A 275 -6.71 24.95 -13.75
C VAL A 275 -7.05 25.50 -15.13
N LEU A 276 -6.34 25.08 -16.19
CA LEU A 276 -6.62 25.52 -17.56
C LEU A 276 -8.02 25.11 -18.03
N LEU A 277 -8.44 23.87 -17.76
CA LEU A 277 -9.79 23.41 -18.10
C LEU A 277 -10.87 24.19 -17.33
N ARG A 278 -10.61 24.49 -16.05
CA ARG A 278 -11.54 25.27 -15.23
C ARG A 278 -11.64 26.72 -15.68
N LEU A 279 -10.52 27.34 -16.05
CA LEU A 279 -10.49 28.69 -16.63
C LEU A 279 -11.24 28.74 -17.97
N ARG A 280 -11.07 27.73 -18.83
CA ARG A 280 -11.81 27.61 -20.09
C ARG A 280 -13.31 27.54 -19.84
N ASN A 281 -13.78 26.65 -18.96
CA ASN A 281 -15.21 26.51 -18.66
C ASN A 281 -15.78 27.83 -18.11
N TRP A 282 -15.07 28.47 -17.18
CA TRP A 282 -15.50 29.77 -16.62
C TRP A 282 -15.59 30.88 -17.68
N THR A 283 -14.71 30.85 -18.68
CA THR A 283 -14.73 31.79 -19.79
C THR A 283 -15.89 31.48 -20.75
N SER A 284 -16.14 30.21 -21.05
CA SER A 284 -17.27 29.76 -21.88
C SER A 284 -18.61 30.10 -21.24
N ASP A 285 -18.77 29.89 -19.93
CA ASP A 285 -19.99 30.22 -19.18
C ASP A 285 -20.28 31.72 -19.19
N LYS A 286 -19.24 32.56 -19.21
CA LYS A 286 -19.37 34.03 -19.31
C LYS A 286 -19.63 34.52 -20.73
N LEU A 287 -19.10 33.85 -21.75
CA LEU A 287 -19.25 34.26 -23.15
C LEU A 287 -20.59 33.80 -23.76
N PHE A 288 -21.17 32.71 -23.26
CA PHE A 288 -22.42 32.14 -23.78
C PHE A 288 -23.38 31.75 -22.63
N PRO A 289 -23.95 32.74 -21.92
CA PRO A 289 -24.83 32.49 -20.77
C PRO A 289 -26.14 31.75 -21.14
N ASP A 290 -26.60 31.85 -22.39
CA ASP A 290 -27.89 31.29 -22.84
C ASP A 290 -27.80 29.89 -23.49
N MET A 291 -26.65 29.20 -23.41
CA MET A 291 -26.49 27.81 -23.88
C MET A 291 -26.15 26.85 -22.74
N GLY A 292 -26.97 26.85 -21.68
CA GLY A 292 -27.07 25.74 -20.73
C GLY A 292 -28.15 24.74 -21.15
N PRO A 293 -28.07 23.46 -20.74
CA PRO A 293 -28.97 22.38 -21.18
C PRO A 293 -30.43 22.59 -20.78
#